data_AF-A0A8H6YKX6-F1
#
_entry.id   AF-A0A8H6YKX6-F1
#
_cell.length_a   1.000
_cell.length_b   1.000
_cell.length_c   1.000
_cell.angle_alpha   90.00
_cell.angle_beta   90.00
_cell.angle_gamma   90.00
#
_symmetry.space_group_name_H-M   'P 1'
#
loop_
_entity.id
_entity.type
_entity.pdbx_description
1 polymer ?
#
loop_
_entity_poly.entity_id
_entity_poly.type
_entity_poly.pdbx_seq_one_letter_code
_entity_poly.pdbx_strand_id
1 'polypeptide(L)'
;MGYVQAAYGAGIFAAPLVSTQFAQLQHWSFHYLVSLGLAISNILILFLVFRGKTQDECLAQLGQAEVDKGPSSHSHMRQVLTMKALHIMALFLFVHVGIGVAIAGWTVSFMITVRGGGPSAGYIAAGFAGGVTLGRIVLIWVNKKIGENRGVYVYSLVAIGLQLVVWLVPSLIGGAISVAFVGLLSGPIYPLALNRAAKLFPPWLLTATMSWMAAMATVGGAVVPFVAGAISSKAGIKSVEPVILAMMVTMLFLWMLVPKHL
;
A
#
# COMPACT_ATOMS: atom_id res chain seq x y z
N MET A 1 -0.77 -11.61 -10.15
CA MET A 1 -0.73 -10.50 -9.17
C MET A 1 -1.35 -9.20 -9.67
N GLY A 2 -1.03 -8.72 -10.89
CA GLY A 2 -1.53 -7.42 -11.39
C GLY A 2 -3.05 -7.24 -11.36
N TYR A 3 -3.83 -8.19 -11.90
CA TYR A 3 -5.29 -8.09 -11.95
C TYR A 3 -5.98 -8.11 -10.57
N VAL A 4 -5.53 -8.98 -9.66
CA VAL A 4 -6.06 -9.04 -8.28
C VAL A 4 -5.76 -7.73 -7.53
N GLN A 5 -4.56 -7.18 -7.71
CA GLN A 5 -4.17 -5.89 -7.12
C GLN A 5 -4.87 -4.68 -7.78
N ALA A 6 -5.30 -4.81 -9.03
CA ALA A 6 -6.11 -3.82 -9.72
C ALA A 6 -7.55 -3.79 -9.16
N ALA A 7 -8.16 -4.96 -8.91
CA ALA A 7 -9.46 -5.05 -8.24
C ALA A 7 -9.41 -4.45 -6.83
N TYR A 8 -8.34 -4.74 -6.07
CA TYR A 8 -8.10 -4.10 -4.78
C TYR A 8 -7.94 -2.57 -4.91
N GLY A 9 -7.21 -2.09 -5.92
CA GLY A 9 -7.10 -0.67 -6.23
C GLY A 9 -8.45 -0.02 -6.55
N ALA A 10 -9.31 -0.68 -7.33
CA ALA A 10 -10.65 -0.16 -7.63
C ALA A 10 -11.46 0.10 -6.35
N GLY A 11 -11.38 -0.81 -5.37
CA GLY A 11 -11.97 -0.62 -4.04
C GLY A 11 -11.38 0.59 -3.29
N ILE A 12 -10.05 0.74 -3.28
CA ILE A 12 -9.36 1.89 -2.67
C ILE A 12 -9.82 3.21 -3.30
N PHE A 13 -10.05 3.25 -4.62
CA PHE A 13 -10.51 4.45 -5.32
C PHE A 13 -11.99 4.77 -5.04
N ALA A 14 -12.85 3.75 -5.02
CA ALA A 14 -14.28 3.94 -4.78
C ALA A 14 -14.58 4.37 -3.33
N ALA A 15 -13.81 3.90 -2.36
CA ALA A 15 -14.08 4.15 -0.94
C ALA A 15 -14.11 5.64 -0.55
N PRO A 16 -13.11 6.48 -0.89
CA PRO A 16 -13.14 7.92 -0.61
C PRO A 16 -14.28 8.67 -1.29
N LEU A 17 -14.66 8.27 -2.51
CA LEU A 17 -15.76 8.91 -3.24
C LEU A 17 -17.09 8.73 -2.51
N VAL A 18 -17.34 7.50 -2.05
CA VAL A 18 -18.53 7.16 -1.26
C VAL A 18 -18.44 7.81 0.13
N SER A 19 -17.32 7.68 0.84
CA SER A 19 -17.18 8.18 2.21
C SER A 19 -17.30 9.71 2.29
N THR A 20 -16.79 10.44 1.29
CA THR A 20 -16.87 11.91 1.23
C THR A 20 -18.32 12.39 1.10
N GLN A 21 -19.17 11.67 0.37
CA GLN A 21 -20.59 11.98 0.26
C GLN A 21 -21.34 11.68 1.57
N PHE A 22 -21.06 10.53 2.19
CA PHE A 22 -21.65 10.18 3.49
C PHE A 22 -21.24 11.14 4.61
N ALA A 23 -20.03 11.71 4.55
CA ALA A 23 -19.54 12.68 5.54
C ALA A 23 -20.33 14.00 5.53
N GLN A 24 -21.07 14.31 4.45
CA GLN A 24 -21.92 15.50 4.36
C GLN A 24 -23.34 15.27 4.92
N LEU A 25 -23.71 14.02 5.20
CA LEU A 25 -25.02 13.65 5.71
C LEU A 25 -25.02 13.63 7.23
N GLN A 26 -26.16 13.98 7.85
CA GLN A 26 -26.38 13.88 9.30
C GLN A 26 -26.12 12.45 9.83
N HIS A 27 -26.43 11.43 9.02
CA HIS A 27 -26.28 10.02 9.37
C HIS A 27 -25.04 9.39 8.71
N TRP A 28 -23.86 9.95 8.97
CA TRP A 28 -22.58 9.43 8.48
C TRP A 28 -22.34 7.94 8.83
N SER A 29 -22.96 7.46 9.92
CA SER A 29 -22.85 6.07 10.40
C SER A 29 -23.37 5.02 9.41
N PHE A 30 -24.27 5.38 8.49
CA PHE A 30 -24.75 4.46 7.45
C PHE A 30 -23.63 3.96 6.52
N HIS A 31 -22.53 4.69 6.41
CA HIS A 31 -21.35 4.24 5.68
C HIS A 31 -20.81 2.89 6.21
N TYR A 32 -20.84 2.68 7.53
CA TYR A 32 -20.40 1.43 8.14
C TYR A 32 -21.39 0.29 7.88
N LEU A 33 -22.69 0.60 7.78
CA LEU A 33 -23.72 -0.39 7.46
C LEU A 33 -23.57 -0.90 6.01
N VAL A 34 -23.31 0.01 5.06
CA VAL A 34 -23.03 -0.35 3.66
C VAL A 34 -21.76 -1.20 3.56
N SER A 35 -20.71 -0.82 4.30
CA SER A 35 -19.45 -1.59 4.35
C SER A 35 -19.67 -3.00 4.90
N LEU A 36 -20.52 -3.15 5.93
CA LEU A 36 -20.90 -4.44 6.49
C LEU A 36 -21.65 -5.30 5.46
N GLY A 37 -22.60 -4.72 4.71
CA GLY A 37 -23.34 -5.44 3.68
C GLY A 37 -22.43 -5.96 2.56
N LEU A 38 -21.46 -5.16 2.12
CA LEU A 38 -20.45 -5.60 1.14
C LEU A 38 -19.57 -6.72 1.70
N ALA A 39 -19.16 -6.65 2.96
CA ALA A 39 -18.36 -7.68 3.61
C ALA A 39 -19.12 -9.02 3.70
N ILE A 40 -20.39 -8.99 4.12
CA ILE A 40 -21.25 -10.18 4.18
C ILE A 40 -21.43 -10.78 2.78
N SER A 41 -21.69 -9.95 1.78
CA SER A 41 -21.83 -10.40 0.38
C SER A 41 -20.56 -11.08 -0.12
N ASN A 42 -19.39 -10.53 0.19
CA ASN A 42 -18.10 -11.14 -0.15
C ASN A 42 -17.91 -12.50 0.55
N ILE A 43 -18.26 -12.62 1.83
CA ILE A 43 -18.20 -13.89 2.57
C ILE A 43 -19.12 -14.94 1.92
N LEU A 44 -20.35 -14.56 1.57
CA LEU A 44 -21.30 -15.46 0.91
C LEU A 44 -20.80 -15.93 -0.45
N ILE A 45 -20.26 -15.02 -1.27
CA ILE A 45 -19.69 -15.37 -2.58
C ILE A 45 -18.51 -16.33 -2.41
N LEU A 46 -17.58 -16.05 -1.49
CA LEU A 46 -16.45 -16.93 -1.21
C LEU A 46 -16.93 -18.31 -0.73
N PHE A 47 -17.92 -18.35 0.16
CA PHE A 47 -18.50 -19.60 0.64
C PHE A 47 -19.16 -20.39 -0.49
N LEU A 48 -19.92 -19.75 -1.38
CA LEU A 48 -20.59 -20.40 -2.51
C LEU A 48 -19.61 -20.91 -3.58
N VAL A 49 -18.55 -20.15 -3.85
CA VAL A 49 -17.53 -20.49 -4.86
C VAL A 49 -16.62 -21.61 -4.35
N PHE A 50 -16.06 -21.46 -3.16
CA PHE A 50 -15.09 -22.41 -2.61
C PHE A 50 -15.73 -23.58 -1.87
N ARG A 51 -17.01 -23.47 -1.47
CA ARG A 51 -17.78 -24.53 -0.78
C ARG A 51 -17.07 -25.13 0.44
N GLY A 52 -16.26 -24.32 1.13
CA GLY A 52 -15.46 -24.76 2.28
C GLY A 52 -14.25 -25.63 1.93
N LYS A 53 -13.89 -25.78 0.66
CA LYS A 53 -12.67 -26.50 0.24
C LYS A 53 -11.42 -25.80 0.79
N THR A 54 -10.46 -26.61 1.20
CA THR A 54 -9.16 -26.09 1.65
C THR A 54 -8.32 -25.64 0.45
N GLN A 55 -7.31 -24.78 0.71
CA GLN A 55 -6.41 -24.31 -0.34
C GLN A 55 -5.76 -25.49 -1.08
N ASP A 56 -5.35 -26.53 -0.35
CA ASP A 56 -4.67 -27.71 -0.90
C ASP A 56 -5.61 -28.53 -1.80
N GLU A 57 -6.89 -28.67 -1.43
CA GLU A 57 -7.89 -29.33 -2.27
C GLU A 57 -8.18 -28.57 -3.58
N CYS A 58 -8.17 -27.23 -3.52
CA CYS A 58 -8.32 -26.39 -4.70
C CYS A 58 -7.09 -26.47 -5.62
N LEU A 59 -5.88 -26.50 -5.07
CA LEU A 59 -4.64 -26.63 -5.83
C LEU A 59 -4.50 -28.03 -6.46
N ALA A 60 -4.90 -29.08 -5.73
CA ALA A 60 -4.94 -30.45 -6.23
C ALA A 60 -5.93 -30.61 -7.41
N GLN A 61 -7.10 -29.96 -7.34
CA GLN A 61 -8.08 -29.95 -8.45
C GLN A 61 -7.57 -29.24 -9.71
N LEU A 62 -6.59 -28.33 -9.56
CA LEU A 62 -5.94 -27.63 -10.67
C LEU A 62 -4.74 -28.42 -11.25
N GLY A 63 -4.47 -29.63 -10.74
CA GLY A 63 -3.33 -30.45 -11.17
C GLY A 63 -1.98 -29.88 -10.75
N GLN A 64 -1.94 -28.94 -9.80
CA GLN A 64 -0.70 -28.49 -9.19
C GLN A 64 -0.30 -29.50 -8.12
N ALA A 65 0.83 -30.18 -8.32
CA ALA A 65 1.39 -31.11 -7.35
C ALA A 65 1.54 -30.42 -5.98
N GLU A 66 1.36 -31.19 -4.89
CA GLU A 66 1.65 -30.71 -3.54
C GLU A 66 3.02 -30.03 -3.56
N VAL A 67 3.05 -28.74 -3.19
CA VAL A 67 4.31 -28.01 -3.08
C VAL A 67 5.15 -28.80 -2.08
N ASP A 68 6.24 -29.40 -2.56
CA ASP A 68 7.17 -30.21 -1.78
C ASP A 68 7.37 -29.53 -0.42
N LYS A 69 6.83 -30.14 0.64
CA LYS A 69 7.06 -29.67 2.01
C LYS A 69 8.56 -29.85 2.22
N GLY A 70 9.31 -28.76 2.12
CA GLY A 70 10.77 -28.79 2.21
C GLY A 70 11.27 -29.63 3.40
N PRO A 71 12.54 -30.07 3.38
CA PRO A 71 13.03 -31.25 4.10
C PRO A 71 13.16 -31.11 5.64
N SER A 72 12.29 -30.39 6.35
CA SER A 72 12.58 -29.92 7.71
C SER A 72 11.53 -30.23 8.77
N SER A 73 12.01 -30.83 9.86
CA SER A 73 11.35 -31.07 11.15
C SER A 73 11.04 -29.80 11.98
N HIS A 74 11.27 -28.59 11.45
CA HIS A 74 11.07 -27.32 12.17
C HIS A 74 9.78 -26.61 11.73
N SER A 75 9.09 -25.96 12.66
CA SER A 75 7.93 -25.11 12.35
C SER A 75 8.27 -24.09 11.25
N HIS A 76 7.49 -24.07 10.17
CA HIS A 76 7.64 -23.15 9.03
C HIS A 76 7.80 -21.69 9.49
N MET A 77 7.15 -21.31 10.59
CA MET A 77 7.24 -19.95 11.16
C MET A 77 8.65 -19.60 11.65
N ARG A 78 9.37 -20.56 12.24
CA ARG A 78 10.75 -20.33 12.71
C ARG A 78 11.70 -20.09 11.54
N GLN A 79 11.51 -20.81 10.43
CA GLN A 79 12.30 -20.58 9.23
C GLN A 79 12.05 -19.19 8.66
N VAL A 80 10.78 -18.79 8.51
CA VAL A 80 10.37 -17.45 8.06
C VAL A 80 11.05 -16.37 8.90
N LEU A 81 11.01 -16.48 10.23
CA LEU A 81 11.59 -15.49 11.16
C LEU A 81 13.13 -15.47 11.22
N THR A 82 13.81 -16.45 10.62
CA THR A 82 15.30 -16.44 10.57
C THR A 82 15.84 -15.79 9.30
N MET A 83 14.99 -15.53 8.29
CA MET A 83 15.42 -14.98 7.02
C MET A 83 15.65 -13.46 7.11
N LYS A 84 16.92 -13.03 7.06
CA LYS A 84 17.27 -11.59 7.06
C LYS A 84 16.62 -10.82 5.90
N ALA A 85 16.60 -11.43 4.71
CA ALA A 85 15.97 -10.86 3.52
C ALA A 85 14.47 -10.55 3.72
N LEU A 86 13.75 -11.40 4.46
CA LEU A 86 12.34 -11.20 4.78
C LEU A 86 12.12 -9.95 5.63
N HIS A 87 12.95 -9.75 6.66
CA HIS A 87 12.81 -8.61 7.57
C HIS A 87 13.06 -7.28 6.85
N ILE A 88 14.04 -7.24 5.92
CA ILE A 88 14.30 -6.05 5.10
C ILE A 88 13.10 -5.76 4.19
N MET A 89 12.56 -6.78 3.52
CA MET A 89 11.37 -6.65 2.67
C MET A 89 10.12 -6.24 3.47
N ALA A 90 9.94 -6.82 4.65
CA ALA A 90 8.82 -6.50 5.54
C ALA A 90 8.93 -5.08 6.07
N LEU A 91 10.12 -4.62 6.45
CA LEU A 91 10.37 -3.25 6.89
C LEU A 91 10.20 -2.25 5.74
N PHE A 92 10.63 -2.61 4.53
CA PHE A 92 10.36 -1.81 3.33
C PHE A 92 8.85 -1.61 3.12
N LEU A 93 8.06 -2.68 3.20
CA LEU A 93 6.61 -2.60 3.03
C LEU A 93 5.91 -1.89 4.21
N PHE A 94 6.41 -2.05 5.43
CA PHE A 94 5.99 -1.30 6.60
C PHE A 94 6.10 0.21 6.33
N VAL A 95 7.28 0.67 5.89
CA VAL A 95 7.50 2.09 5.61
C VAL A 95 6.66 2.55 4.42
N HIS A 96 6.60 1.76 3.33
CA HIS A 96 5.86 2.11 2.13
C HIS A 96 4.35 2.29 2.38
N VAL A 97 3.72 1.31 3.04
CA VAL A 97 2.29 1.42 3.37
C VAL A 97 2.05 2.53 4.39
N GLY A 98 2.94 2.68 5.38
CA GLY A 98 2.89 3.78 6.33
C GLY A 98 2.91 5.16 5.66
N ILE A 99 3.80 5.38 4.69
CA ILE A 99 3.85 6.62 3.89
C ILE A 99 2.53 6.82 3.15
N GLY A 100 2.01 5.79 2.48
CA GLY A 100 0.77 5.91 1.70
C GLY A 100 -0.43 6.31 2.56
N VAL A 101 -0.58 5.70 3.75
CA VAL A 101 -1.64 6.05 4.70
C VAL A 101 -1.41 7.46 5.27
N ALA A 102 -0.16 7.82 5.58
CA ALA A 102 0.17 9.12 6.11
C ALA A 102 -0.12 10.26 5.12
N ILE A 103 0.22 10.09 3.84
CA ILE A 103 -0.13 11.05 2.78
C ILE A 103 -1.65 11.15 2.64
N ALA A 104 -2.35 10.01 2.55
CA ALA A 104 -3.80 10.02 2.38
C ALA A 104 -4.54 10.71 3.53
N GLY A 105 -4.08 10.52 4.78
CA GLY A 105 -4.69 11.14 5.96
C GLY A 105 -4.25 12.59 6.18
N TRP A 106 -2.94 12.83 6.28
CA TRP A 106 -2.41 14.10 6.74
C TRP A 106 -2.31 15.17 5.66
N THR A 107 -2.12 14.79 4.39
CA THR A 107 -2.06 15.80 3.33
C THR A 107 -3.40 16.49 3.13
N VAL A 108 -4.53 15.80 3.35
CA VAL A 108 -5.85 16.44 3.38
C VAL A 108 -5.92 17.47 4.51
N SER A 109 -5.53 17.08 5.73
CA SER A 109 -5.50 17.98 6.88
C SER A 109 -4.58 19.18 6.65
N PHE A 110 -3.40 18.98 6.06
CA PHE A 110 -2.45 20.03 5.69
C PHE A 110 -3.05 21.00 4.66
N MET A 111 -3.71 20.49 3.63
CA MET A 111 -4.34 21.31 2.60
C MET A 111 -5.51 22.13 3.16
N ILE A 112 -6.29 21.59 4.08
CA ILE A 112 -7.37 22.32 4.77
C ILE A 112 -6.79 23.42 5.66
N THR A 113 -5.88 23.06 6.56
CA THR A 113 -5.42 23.95 7.64
C THR A 113 -4.35 24.96 7.21
N VAL A 114 -3.44 24.59 6.30
CA VAL A 114 -2.33 25.45 5.87
C VAL A 114 -2.62 26.16 4.55
N ARG A 115 -3.39 25.53 3.66
CA ARG A 115 -3.70 26.09 2.33
C ARG A 115 -5.13 26.66 2.23
N GLY A 116 -5.89 26.67 3.32
CA GLY A 116 -7.26 27.19 3.34
C GLY A 116 -8.24 26.37 2.49
N GLY A 117 -7.95 25.09 2.26
CA GLY A 117 -8.83 24.20 1.52
C GLY A 117 -10.17 24.00 2.24
N GLY A 118 -11.28 24.15 1.51
CA GLY A 118 -12.62 23.86 2.02
C GLY A 118 -12.94 22.36 2.09
N PRO A 119 -14.21 21.98 2.30
CA PRO A 119 -14.65 20.58 2.36
C PRO A 119 -14.28 19.74 1.13
N SER A 120 -14.04 20.37 -0.02
CA SER A 120 -13.59 19.73 -1.25
C SER A 120 -12.16 19.18 -1.19
N ALA A 121 -11.36 19.55 -0.18
CA ALA A 121 -10.01 19.03 0.00
C ALA A 121 -9.99 17.51 0.26
N GLY A 122 -11.10 16.90 0.69
CA GLY A 122 -11.23 15.44 0.78
C GLY A 122 -11.03 14.72 -0.56
N TYR A 123 -11.32 15.38 -1.69
CA TYR A 123 -11.05 14.82 -3.03
C TYR A 123 -9.56 14.65 -3.33
N ILE A 124 -8.66 15.29 -2.57
CA ILE A 124 -7.21 15.09 -2.72
C ILE A 124 -6.82 13.66 -2.31
N ALA A 125 -7.44 13.11 -1.26
CA ALA A 125 -7.25 11.71 -0.89
C ALA A 125 -7.81 10.75 -1.96
N ALA A 126 -8.95 11.10 -2.57
CA ALA A 126 -9.47 10.36 -3.72
C ALA A 126 -8.52 10.43 -4.93
N GLY A 127 -7.87 11.58 -5.16
CA GLY A 127 -6.85 11.75 -6.20
C GLY A 127 -5.62 10.90 -5.95
N PHE A 128 -5.13 10.83 -4.71
CA PHE A 128 -4.05 9.92 -4.32
C PHE A 128 -4.45 8.45 -4.55
N ALA A 129 -5.60 8.04 -4.03
CA ALA A 129 -6.15 6.69 -4.18
C ALA A 129 -6.36 6.30 -5.65
N GLY A 130 -6.93 7.19 -6.45
CA GLY A 130 -7.12 7.01 -7.90
C GLY A 130 -5.81 6.93 -8.63
N GLY A 131 -4.84 7.77 -8.25
CA GLY A 131 -3.45 7.67 -8.70
C GLY A 131 -2.90 6.27 -8.45
N VAL A 132 -2.90 5.79 -7.21
CA VAL A 132 -2.43 4.44 -6.83
C VAL A 132 -3.04 3.36 -7.72
N THR A 133 -4.34 3.42 -7.94
CA THR A 133 -5.07 2.45 -8.76
C THR A 133 -4.67 2.51 -10.24
N LEU A 134 -4.62 3.71 -10.82
CA LEU A 134 -4.19 3.91 -12.20
C LEU A 134 -2.73 3.50 -12.39
N GLY A 135 -1.86 3.85 -11.45
CA GLY A 135 -0.45 3.49 -11.44
C GLY A 135 -0.21 1.98 -11.52
N ARG A 136 -1.04 1.19 -10.83
CA ARG A 136 -0.98 -0.28 -10.87
C ARG A 136 -1.28 -0.88 -12.24
N ILE A 137 -2.03 -0.18 -13.09
CA ILE A 137 -2.46 -0.66 -14.41
C ILE A 137 -1.58 -0.04 -15.50
N VAL A 138 -1.48 1.29 -15.53
CA VAL A 138 -0.80 2.05 -16.57
C VAL A 138 0.70 1.78 -16.57
N LEU A 139 1.33 1.65 -15.39
CA LEU A 139 2.78 1.46 -15.31
C LEU A 139 3.22 0.00 -15.49
N ILE A 140 2.32 -0.95 -15.75
CA ILE A 140 2.70 -2.36 -16.02
C ILE A 140 3.65 -2.45 -17.21
N TRP A 141 3.34 -1.77 -18.31
CA TRP A 141 4.17 -1.78 -19.51
C TRP A 141 5.52 -1.12 -19.27
N VAL A 142 5.53 0.00 -18.53
CA VAL A 142 6.74 0.72 -18.13
C VAL A 142 7.65 -0.18 -17.27
N ASN A 143 7.07 -0.91 -16.31
CA ASN A 143 7.79 -1.86 -15.46
C ASN A 143 8.42 -3.00 -16.26
N LYS A 144 7.73 -3.48 -17.31
CA LYS A 144 8.26 -4.50 -18.22
C LYS A 144 9.49 -4.00 -18.98
N LYS A 145 9.53 -2.70 -19.33
CA LYS A 145 10.63 -2.10 -20.11
C LYS A 145 11.83 -1.68 -19.25
N ILE A 146 11.58 -1.07 -18.08
CA ILE A 146 12.62 -0.51 -17.20
C ILE A 146 13.19 -1.57 -16.24
N GLY A 147 12.41 -2.62 -15.96
CA GLY A 147 12.73 -3.66 -15.00
C GLY A 147 12.27 -3.32 -13.58
N GLU A 148 11.89 -4.35 -12.83
CA GLU A 148 11.24 -4.22 -11.52
C GLU A 148 12.09 -3.44 -10.51
N ASN A 149 13.40 -3.68 -10.48
CA ASN A 149 14.28 -3.09 -9.47
C ASN A 149 14.55 -1.60 -9.76
N ARG A 150 14.79 -1.23 -11.02
CA ARG A 150 15.01 0.16 -11.45
C ARG A 150 13.74 0.99 -11.34
N GLY A 151 12.58 0.39 -11.61
CA GLY A 151 11.27 1.05 -11.49
C GLY A 151 11.06 1.65 -10.10
N VAL A 152 11.32 0.88 -9.03
CA VAL A 152 11.15 1.37 -7.64
C VAL A 152 12.01 2.61 -7.36
N TYR A 153 13.29 2.63 -7.77
CA TYR A 153 14.14 3.82 -7.60
C TYR A 153 13.59 5.04 -8.35
N VAL A 154 13.24 4.86 -9.63
CA VAL A 154 12.73 5.97 -10.47
C VAL A 154 11.44 6.53 -9.87
N TYR A 155 10.48 5.67 -9.54
CA TYR A 155 9.20 6.10 -8.99
C TYR A 155 9.35 6.78 -7.64
N SER A 156 10.18 6.23 -6.74
CA SER A 156 10.42 6.83 -5.43
C SER A 156 11.14 8.17 -5.53
N LEU A 157 12.14 8.34 -6.40
CA LEU A 157 12.84 9.62 -6.58
C LEU A 157 11.92 10.70 -7.15
N VAL A 158 11.12 10.36 -8.16
CA VAL A 158 10.14 11.30 -8.74
C VAL A 158 9.06 11.64 -7.73
N ALA A 159 8.58 10.66 -6.96
CA ALA A 159 7.59 10.87 -5.89
C ALA A 159 8.13 11.79 -4.78
N ILE A 160 9.40 11.66 -4.39
CA ILE A 160 10.05 12.59 -3.44
C ILE A 160 10.07 14.02 -4.00
N GLY A 161 10.42 14.19 -5.29
CA GLY A 161 10.39 15.48 -5.96
C GLY A 161 9.01 16.12 -5.94
N LEU A 162 7.96 15.34 -6.23
CA LEU A 162 6.57 15.81 -6.16
C LEU A 162 6.12 16.12 -4.73
N GLN A 163 6.57 15.34 -3.75
CA GLN A 163 6.27 15.61 -2.34
C GLN A 163 6.93 16.92 -1.86
N LEU A 164 8.14 17.23 -2.34
CA LEU A 164 8.77 18.53 -2.11
C LEU A 164 7.96 19.68 -2.70
N VAL A 165 7.35 19.48 -3.88
CA VAL A 165 6.43 20.47 -4.48
C VAL A 165 5.20 20.70 -3.58
N VAL A 166 4.60 19.63 -3.05
CA VAL A 166 3.45 19.73 -2.10
C VAL A 166 3.82 20.56 -0.87
N TRP A 167 5.02 20.31 -0.33
CA TRP A 167 5.52 21.00 0.86
C TRP A 167 5.85 22.48 0.58
N LEU A 168 6.64 22.76 -0.45
CA LEU A 168 7.23 24.08 -0.68
C LEU A 168 6.31 25.04 -1.45
N VAL A 169 5.41 24.54 -2.30
CA VAL A 169 4.63 25.41 -3.20
C VAL A 169 3.26 25.78 -2.62
N PRO A 170 3.01 27.08 -2.37
CA PRO A 170 1.75 27.83 -2.44
C PRO A 170 0.36 27.25 -2.66
N SER A 171 0.21 26.15 -3.39
CA SER A 171 -0.93 25.96 -4.29
C SER A 171 -1.79 24.77 -3.90
N LEU A 172 -3.09 25.01 -3.68
CA LEU A 172 -4.06 23.95 -3.43
C LEU A 172 -4.18 22.99 -4.63
N ILE A 173 -4.33 23.56 -5.84
CA ILE A 173 -4.49 22.77 -7.09
C ILE A 173 -3.17 22.08 -7.45
N GLY A 174 -2.05 22.80 -7.38
CA GLY A 174 -0.73 22.23 -7.65
C GLY A 174 -0.38 21.10 -6.68
N GLY A 175 -0.72 21.27 -5.40
CA GLY A 175 -0.60 20.24 -4.38
C GLY A 175 -1.48 19.02 -4.66
N ALA A 176 -2.76 19.24 -5.00
CA ALA A 176 -3.70 18.17 -5.32
C ALA A 176 -3.23 17.30 -6.51
N ILE A 177 -2.77 17.95 -7.58
CA ILE A 177 -2.24 17.27 -8.77
C ILE A 177 -0.96 16.49 -8.40
N SER A 178 -0.04 17.14 -7.66
CA SER A 178 1.21 16.49 -7.23
C SER A 178 0.94 15.24 -6.40
N VAL A 179 0.00 15.31 -5.46
CA VAL A 179 -0.42 14.16 -4.63
C VAL A 179 -1.01 13.03 -5.48
N ALA A 180 -1.83 13.33 -6.48
CA ALA A 180 -2.36 12.32 -7.39
C ALA A 180 -1.24 11.60 -8.16
N PHE A 181 -0.23 12.33 -8.63
CA PHE A 181 0.95 11.75 -9.28
C PHE A 181 1.84 10.97 -8.31
N VAL A 182 2.00 11.41 -7.07
CA VAL A 182 2.68 10.64 -6.01
C VAL A 182 1.96 9.30 -5.81
N GLY A 183 0.63 9.31 -5.78
CA GLY A 183 -0.19 8.10 -5.75
C GLY A 183 0.09 7.20 -6.96
N LEU A 184 0.07 7.76 -8.17
CA LEU A 184 0.33 7.05 -9.43
C LEU A 184 1.69 6.34 -9.44
N LEU A 185 2.74 7.02 -8.98
CA LEU A 185 4.08 6.45 -8.92
C LEU A 185 4.24 5.43 -7.78
N SER A 186 3.50 5.61 -6.68
CA SER A 186 3.51 4.69 -5.54
C SER A 186 2.75 3.40 -5.82
N GLY A 187 1.73 3.45 -6.68
CA GLY A 187 0.85 2.34 -7.05
C GLY A 187 1.55 1.00 -7.34
N PRO A 188 2.53 0.95 -8.27
CA PRO A 188 3.20 -0.29 -8.64
C PRO A 188 4.22 -0.80 -7.61
N ILE A 189 4.65 0.00 -6.63
CA ILE A 189 5.77 -0.36 -5.76
C ILE A 189 5.48 -1.60 -4.90
N TYR A 190 4.29 -1.67 -4.29
CA TYR A 190 3.89 -2.84 -3.49
C TYR A 190 3.81 -4.13 -4.34
N PRO A 191 3.12 -4.16 -5.50
CA PRO A 191 3.19 -5.30 -6.43
C PRO A 191 4.61 -5.69 -6.88
N LEU A 192 5.48 -4.72 -7.15
CA LEU A 192 6.87 -4.97 -7.54
C LEU A 192 7.65 -5.65 -6.41
N ALA A 193 7.46 -5.20 -5.17
CA ALA A 193 8.06 -5.84 -3.99
C ALA A 193 7.55 -7.27 -3.78
N LEU A 194 6.25 -7.54 -4.00
CA LEU A 194 5.71 -8.91 -3.93
C LEU A 194 6.25 -9.82 -5.05
N ASN A 195 6.34 -9.32 -6.28
CA ASN A 195 6.97 -10.06 -7.38
C ASN A 195 8.44 -10.38 -7.07
N ARG A 196 9.12 -9.45 -6.40
CA ARG A 196 10.51 -9.65 -5.96
C ARG A 196 10.61 -10.71 -4.87
N ALA A 197 9.74 -10.67 -3.87
CA ALA A 197 9.65 -11.69 -2.82
C ALA A 197 9.37 -13.08 -3.42
N ALA A 198 8.49 -13.18 -4.42
CA ALA A 198 8.20 -14.42 -5.13
C ALA A 198 9.40 -15.05 -5.85
N LYS A 199 10.41 -14.25 -6.21
CA LYS A 199 11.66 -14.74 -6.81
C LYS A 199 12.75 -15.02 -5.77
N LEU A 200 12.65 -14.41 -4.58
CA LEU A 200 13.64 -14.53 -3.50
C LEU A 200 13.32 -15.66 -2.52
N PHE A 201 12.05 -16.00 -2.31
CA PHE A 201 11.66 -17.00 -1.33
C PHE A 201 11.27 -18.32 -1.99
N PRO A 202 11.61 -19.46 -1.37
CA PRO A 202 11.22 -20.76 -1.91
C PRO A 202 9.70 -20.93 -1.92
N PRO A 203 9.12 -21.66 -2.89
CA PRO A 203 7.67 -21.77 -3.07
C PRO A 203 6.91 -22.24 -1.82
N TRP A 204 7.48 -23.18 -1.05
CA TRP A 204 6.85 -23.74 0.16
C TRP A 204 6.80 -22.77 1.35
N LEU A 205 7.60 -21.70 1.34
CA LEU A 205 7.53 -20.62 2.35
C LEU A 205 6.83 -19.36 1.81
N LEU A 206 6.42 -19.37 0.54
CA LEU A 206 5.97 -18.14 -0.11
C LEU A 206 4.71 -17.57 0.53
N THR A 207 3.73 -18.42 0.83
CA THR A 207 2.49 -17.99 1.51
C THR A 207 2.77 -17.42 2.89
N ALA A 208 3.63 -18.06 3.68
CA ALA A 208 3.95 -17.60 5.03
C ALA A 208 4.75 -16.29 5.02
N THR A 209 5.73 -16.16 4.11
CA THR A 209 6.53 -14.93 3.93
C THR A 209 5.68 -13.77 3.42
N MET A 210 4.81 -14.00 2.43
CA MET A 210 3.88 -12.98 1.93
C MET A 210 2.90 -12.51 3.02
N SER A 211 2.37 -13.42 3.83
CA SER A 211 1.48 -13.09 4.95
C SER A 211 2.21 -12.26 6.01
N TRP A 212 3.44 -12.63 6.37
CA TRP A 212 4.27 -11.85 7.32
C TRP A 212 4.56 -10.43 6.79
N MET A 213 4.95 -10.34 5.52
CA MET A 213 5.17 -9.07 4.84
C MET A 213 3.91 -8.19 4.82
N ALA A 214 2.74 -8.77 4.52
CA ALA A 214 1.47 -8.06 4.52
C ALA A 214 1.07 -7.59 5.93
N ALA A 215 1.26 -8.43 6.96
CA ALA A 215 1.01 -8.07 8.35
C ALA A 215 1.87 -6.87 8.77
N MET A 216 3.17 -6.91 8.52
CA MET A 216 4.08 -5.80 8.82
C MET A 216 3.72 -4.53 8.04
N ALA A 217 3.27 -4.65 6.79
CA ALA A 217 2.78 -3.53 6.01
C ALA A 217 1.57 -2.84 6.68
N THR A 218 0.60 -3.62 7.16
CA THR A 218 -0.57 -3.11 7.90
C THR A 218 -0.17 -2.42 9.20
N VAL A 219 0.78 -2.99 9.95
CA VAL A 219 1.30 -2.36 11.17
C VAL A 219 1.95 -1.01 10.84
N GLY A 220 2.73 -0.93 9.76
CA GLY A 220 3.32 0.33 9.29
C GLY A 220 2.26 1.38 8.93
N GLY A 221 1.16 0.94 8.31
CA GLY A 221 -0.02 1.76 8.04
C GLY A 221 -0.67 2.39 9.27
N ALA A 222 -0.52 1.79 10.46
CA ALA A 222 -1.01 2.37 11.71
C ALA A 222 0.06 3.22 12.42
N VAL A 223 1.29 2.71 12.49
CA VAL A 223 2.38 3.33 13.26
C VAL A 223 2.86 4.64 12.64
N VAL A 224 3.07 4.68 11.32
CA VAL A 224 3.64 5.87 10.66
C VAL A 224 2.71 7.07 10.74
N PRO A 225 1.40 6.97 10.43
CA PRO A 225 0.48 8.09 10.61
C PRO A 225 0.31 8.50 12.07
N PHE A 226 0.35 7.55 13.01
CA PHE A 226 0.30 7.85 14.43
C PHE A 226 1.49 8.69 14.88
N VAL A 227 2.71 8.29 14.50
CA VAL A 227 3.93 9.06 14.80
C VAL A 227 3.86 10.45 14.16
N ALA A 228 3.44 10.55 12.90
CA ALA A 228 3.24 11.83 12.23
C ALA A 228 2.23 12.73 12.98
N GLY A 229 1.14 12.15 13.50
CA GLY A 229 0.16 12.86 14.33
C GLY A 229 0.68 13.30 15.69
N ALA A 230 1.46 12.45 16.35
CA ALA A 230 2.10 12.79 17.61
C ALA A 230 3.06 13.98 17.43
N ILE A 231 3.82 14.00 16.33
CA ILE A 231 4.71 15.12 15.99
C ILE A 231 3.89 16.37 15.63
N SER A 232 2.82 16.22 14.84
CA SER A 232 1.99 17.34 14.41
C SER A 232 1.27 18.05 15.56
N SER A 233 0.91 17.31 16.63
CA SER A 233 0.30 17.89 17.82
C SER A 233 1.23 18.84 18.58
N LYS A 234 2.55 18.63 18.53
CA LYS A 234 3.56 19.47 19.22
C LYS A 234 4.17 20.53 18.32
N ALA A 235 4.53 20.16 17.09
CA ALA A 235 5.25 21.01 16.13
C ALA A 235 4.35 21.64 15.05
N GLY A 236 3.04 21.38 15.10
CA GLY A 236 2.06 21.84 14.13
C GLY A 236 2.01 20.97 12.86
N ILE A 237 0.92 21.08 12.11
CA ILE A 237 0.65 20.27 10.92
C ILE A 237 1.72 20.39 9.81
N LYS A 238 2.43 21.52 9.75
CA LYS A 238 3.53 21.76 8.79
C LYS A 238 4.70 20.79 8.97
N SER A 239 4.84 20.18 10.15
CA SER A 239 5.89 19.21 10.45
C SER A 239 5.64 17.82 9.86
N VAL A 240 4.44 17.52 9.36
CA VAL A 240 4.12 16.20 8.81
C VAL A 240 4.80 15.95 7.47
N GLU A 241 4.86 16.97 6.60
CA GLU A 241 5.51 16.89 5.29
C GLU A 241 7.00 16.48 5.36
N PRO A 242 7.86 17.11 6.20
CA PRO A 242 9.25 16.67 6.33
C PRO A 242 9.38 15.26 6.94
N VAL A 243 8.45 14.83 7.81
CA VAL A 243 8.43 13.45 8.33
C VAL A 243 8.15 12.44 7.21
N ILE A 244 7.17 12.73 6.34
CA ILE A 244 6.85 11.89 5.17
C ILE A 244 8.06 11.81 4.25
N LEU A 245 8.72 12.94 3.95
CA LEU A 245 9.93 12.97 3.13
C LEU A 245 11.07 12.14 3.72
N ALA A 246 11.32 12.26 5.03
CA ALA A 246 12.33 11.44 5.72
C ALA A 246 12.02 9.94 5.62
N MET A 247 10.74 9.55 5.72
CA MET A 247 10.31 8.17 5.54
C MET A 247 10.48 7.70 4.08
N MET A 248 10.19 8.53 3.08
CA MET A 248 10.40 8.19 1.66
C MET A 248 11.89 7.96 1.35
N VAL A 249 12.77 8.78 1.94
CA VAL A 249 14.23 8.58 1.84
C VAL A 249 14.63 7.28 2.54
N THR A 250 14.10 6.99 3.72
CA THR A 250 14.34 5.73 4.44
C THR A 250 13.89 4.52 3.61
N MET A 251 12.73 4.61 2.94
CA MET A 251 12.23 3.57 2.04
C MET A 251 13.20 3.29 0.88
N LEU A 252 13.81 4.33 0.29
CA LEU A 252 14.85 4.17 -0.73
C LEU A 252 16.09 3.44 -0.17
N PHE A 253 16.55 3.82 1.02
CA PHE A 253 17.66 3.15 1.69
C PHE A 253 17.36 1.67 1.96
N LEU A 254 16.17 1.35 2.44
CA LEU A 254 15.75 -0.03 2.67
C LEU A 254 15.71 -0.84 1.37
N TRP A 255 15.26 -0.23 0.27
CA TRP A 255 15.25 -0.90 -1.04
C TRP A 255 16.68 -1.20 -1.56
N MET A 256 17.67 -0.36 -1.24
CA MET A 256 19.08 -0.64 -1.55
C MET A 256 19.63 -1.86 -0.81
N LEU A 257 19.13 -2.13 0.39
CA LEU A 257 19.52 -3.27 1.20
C LEU A 257 18.83 -4.58 0.78
N VAL A 258 17.81 -4.53 -0.09
CA VAL A 258 17.11 -5.72 -0.58
C VAL A 258 18.07 -6.57 -1.41
N PRO A 259 18.27 -7.86 -1.05
CA PRO A 259 19.18 -8.75 -1.76
C PRO A 259 18.85 -8.87 -3.25
N LYS A 260 19.90 -8.75 -4.09
CA LYS A 260 19.79 -8.86 -5.55
C LYS A 260 19.75 -10.32 -6.03
N HIS A 261 20.33 -11.24 -5.27
CA HIS A 261 20.26 -12.69 -5.45
C HIS A 261 20.34 -13.34 -4.06
N LEU A 262 19.84 -14.58 -3.93
CA LEU A 262 20.09 -15.42 -2.75
C LEU A 262 21.52 -15.95 -2.78
#